data_AF-A0A925VY82-F1
#
_entry.id   AF-A0A925VY82-F1
#
_cell.length_a   1.000
_cell.length_b   1.000
_cell.length_c   1.000
_cell.angle_alpha   90.00
_cell.angle_beta   90.00
_cell.angle_gamma   90.00
#
_symmetry.space_group_name_H-M   'P 1'
#
loop_
_entity.id
_entity.type
_entity.pdbx_description
1 polymer ?
#
loop_
_entity_poly.entity_id
_entity_poly.type
_entity_poly.pdbx_seq_one_letter_code
_entity_poly.pdbx_strand_id
1 'polypeptide(L)'
;NAIYTLEGANLNFKINYKMPAPHTSEETCTAHNGNLKQVQGRDIMIQAFYQGGMTIFDWTDPAKPIEIAFFDRGPGGGYWSTYYYNGLVVSSDETRGLDVHELTPSAYLSQNEIDAAKTVVYDQFNAQEQPHFVWPASFALSRSYLDQLERNSGLSAARIAAIRTELSNAERASGTARTSVLSAAAEQIANDVAGAADKARVQLLIRSIADLAKAKQPLP
;
A
#
# COMPACT_ATOMS: atom_id res chain seq x y z
N ASN A 1 17.08 -8.06 -4.58
CA ASN A 1 16.94 -7.75 -3.14
C ASN A 1 16.88 -9.03 -2.33
N ALA A 2 17.66 -9.14 -1.27
CA ALA A 2 17.50 -10.20 -0.29
C ALA A 2 16.45 -9.77 0.76
N ILE A 3 15.45 -10.63 1.00
CA ILE A 3 14.37 -10.38 1.95
C ILE A 3 14.61 -11.23 3.20
N TYR A 4 14.50 -10.58 4.36
CA TYR A 4 14.68 -11.19 5.68
C TYR A 4 13.50 -10.83 6.57
N THR A 5 13.16 -11.71 7.52
CA THR A 5 12.33 -11.35 8.67
C THR A 5 13.18 -11.25 9.92
N LEU A 6 12.78 -10.36 10.84
CA LEU A 6 13.41 -10.24 12.14
C LEU A 6 12.65 -11.13 13.15
N GLU A 7 13.34 -12.09 13.77
CA GLU A 7 12.81 -12.89 14.87
C GLU A 7 13.68 -12.68 16.11
N GLY A 8 13.20 -11.82 17.02
CA GLY A 8 14.02 -11.30 18.12
C GLY A 8 15.17 -10.44 17.57
N ALA A 9 16.40 -10.89 17.77
CA ALA A 9 17.61 -10.22 17.26
C ALA A 9 18.18 -10.87 15.98
N ASN A 10 17.54 -11.93 15.47
CA ASN A 10 18.08 -12.71 14.35
C ASN A 10 17.41 -12.34 13.03
N LEU A 11 18.21 -12.18 11.97
CA LEU A 11 17.74 -12.03 10.60
C LEU A 11 17.57 -13.42 9.97
N ASN A 12 16.34 -13.76 9.62
CA ASN A 12 16.00 -15.01 8.95
C ASN A 12 15.79 -14.75 7.46
N PHE A 13 16.69 -15.26 6.63
CA PHE A 13 16.57 -15.19 5.18
C PHE A 13 15.30 -15.88 4.68
N LYS A 14 14.62 -15.25 3.73
CA LYS A 14 13.43 -15.83 3.08
C LYS A 14 13.68 -16.10 1.61
N ILE A 15 14.00 -15.07 0.83
CA ILE A 15 14.18 -15.20 -0.61
C ILE A 15 15.00 -14.04 -1.19
N ASN A 16 15.51 -14.23 -2.41
CA ASN A 16 15.98 -13.13 -3.24
C ASN A 16 14.88 -12.74 -4.24
N TYR A 17 14.34 -11.52 -4.10
CA TYR A 17 13.50 -10.92 -5.14
C TYR A 17 14.38 -10.41 -6.29
N LYS A 18 14.02 -10.82 -7.50
CA LYS A 18 14.53 -10.29 -8.77
C LYS A 18 13.32 -9.85 -9.59
N MET A 19 13.41 -8.67 -10.20
CA MET A 19 12.39 -8.17 -11.11
C MET A 19 12.12 -9.21 -12.21
N PRO A 20 10.85 -9.63 -12.42
CA PRO A 20 10.48 -10.59 -13.44
C PRO A 20 10.23 -9.95 -14.81
N ALA A 21 10.13 -8.62 -14.89
CA ALA A 21 9.85 -7.89 -16.12
C ALA A 21 10.79 -8.30 -17.28
N PRO A 22 10.26 -8.40 -18.52
CA PRO A 22 11.05 -8.76 -19.69
C PRO A 22 12.24 -7.81 -19.88
N HIS A 23 13.41 -8.38 -20.15
CA HIS A 23 14.64 -7.66 -20.51
C HIS A 23 15.41 -8.52 -21.51
N THR A 24 16.21 -7.88 -22.36
CA THR A 24 17.04 -8.60 -23.32
C THR A 24 18.36 -9.04 -22.68
N SER A 25 19.12 -9.91 -23.37
CA SER A 25 20.45 -10.33 -22.92
C SER A 25 21.49 -9.20 -22.97
N GLU A 26 21.16 -8.10 -23.66
CA GLU A 26 22.03 -6.93 -23.84
C GLU A 26 21.82 -5.88 -22.74
N GLU A 27 20.82 -6.06 -21.88
CA GLU A 27 20.46 -5.14 -20.81
C GLU A 27 21.04 -5.56 -19.45
N THR A 28 21.63 -4.59 -18.76
CA THR A 28 22.15 -4.75 -17.40
C THR A 28 21.04 -4.51 -16.38
N CYS A 29 20.62 -5.57 -15.70
CA CYS A 29 19.55 -5.53 -14.70
C CYS A 29 20.10 -5.70 -13.28
N THR A 30 20.35 -4.57 -12.61
CA THR A 30 20.78 -4.49 -11.21
C THR A 30 19.75 -3.72 -10.40
N ALA A 31 19.50 -4.10 -9.15
CA ALA A 31 18.61 -3.33 -8.27
C ALA A 31 19.32 -2.07 -7.75
N HIS A 32 18.67 -0.92 -7.84
CA HIS A 32 19.17 0.38 -7.37
C HIS A 32 18.25 0.97 -6.29
N ASN A 33 18.18 2.29 -6.17
CA ASN A 33 17.50 2.95 -5.07
C ASN A 33 15.98 2.90 -5.24
N GLY A 34 15.31 2.84 -4.09
CA GLY A 34 13.87 2.84 -3.98
C GLY A 34 13.39 3.18 -2.58
N ASN A 35 12.08 3.21 -2.38
CA ASN A 35 11.45 3.39 -1.08
C ASN A 35 10.12 2.64 -0.98
N LEU A 36 9.60 2.55 0.25
CA LEU A 36 8.30 1.95 0.50
C LEU A 36 7.16 2.88 0.03
N LYS A 37 6.15 2.28 -0.59
CA LYS A 37 4.85 2.92 -0.81
C LYS A 37 4.01 2.79 0.47
N GLN A 38 3.39 3.88 0.89
CA GLN A 38 2.65 3.98 2.15
C GLN A 38 1.24 3.36 2.07
N VAL A 39 1.14 2.06 1.77
CA VAL A 39 -0.13 1.31 1.89
C VAL A 39 -0.15 0.59 3.22
N GLN A 40 -0.93 1.07 4.18
CA GLN A 40 -0.95 0.48 5.52
C GLN A 40 -1.41 -0.99 5.48
N GLY A 41 -0.75 -1.84 6.25
CA GLY A 41 -1.02 -3.29 6.29
C GLY A 41 -0.44 -4.09 5.12
N ARG A 42 0.40 -3.46 4.29
CA ARG A 42 1.18 -4.10 3.23
C ARG A 42 2.61 -3.56 3.20
N ASP A 43 3.52 -4.40 2.76
CA ASP A 43 4.91 -4.04 2.51
C ASP A 43 5.11 -3.95 0.99
N ILE A 44 5.00 -2.74 0.44
CA ILE A 44 5.15 -2.48 -1.00
C ILE A 44 6.40 -1.64 -1.22
N MET A 45 7.31 -2.15 -2.05
CA MET A 45 8.54 -1.46 -2.44
C MET A 45 8.42 -0.96 -3.87
N ILE A 46 8.86 0.27 -4.09
CA ILE A 46 9.04 0.87 -5.42
C ILE A 46 10.53 1.06 -5.62
N GLN A 47 11.09 0.55 -6.72
CA GLN A 47 12.54 0.51 -6.88
C GLN A 47 12.97 0.55 -8.35
N ALA A 48 14.08 1.25 -8.59
CA ALA A 48 14.79 1.25 -9.86
C ALA A 48 15.58 -0.05 -10.09
N PHE A 49 15.61 -0.53 -11.33
CA PHE A 49 16.32 -1.73 -11.79
C PHE A 49 17.22 -1.44 -13.00
N TYR A 50 17.87 -0.27 -13.00
CA TYR A 50 18.77 0.18 -14.07
C TYR A 50 18.12 0.13 -15.45
N GLN A 51 18.69 -0.61 -16.39
CA GLN A 51 18.15 -0.77 -17.75
C GLN A 51 16.81 -1.50 -17.77
N GLY A 52 16.45 -2.23 -16.72
CA GLY A 52 15.11 -2.81 -16.55
C GLY A 52 14.03 -1.79 -16.15
N GLY A 53 14.37 -0.51 -15.99
CA GLY A 53 13.42 0.53 -15.62
C GLY A 53 13.07 0.51 -14.13
N MET A 54 11.79 0.39 -13.78
CA MET A 54 11.34 0.26 -12.39
C MET A 54 10.42 -0.95 -12.17
N THR A 55 10.42 -1.46 -10.95
CA THR A 55 9.45 -2.44 -10.46
C THR A 55 8.78 -1.91 -9.21
N ILE A 56 7.52 -2.32 -9.03
CA ILE A 56 6.76 -2.16 -7.81
C ILE A 56 6.37 -3.57 -7.39
N PHE A 57 6.81 -3.98 -6.20
CA PHE A 57 6.55 -5.33 -5.70
C PHE A 57 5.98 -5.30 -4.29
N ASP A 58 5.01 -6.18 -4.07
CA ASP A 58 4.45 -6.47 -2.75
C ASP A 58 5.22 -7.64 -2.15
N TRP A 59 5.78 -7.43 -0.95
CA TRP A 59 6.50 -8.42 -0.16
C TRP A 59 5.90 -8.60 1.23
N THR A 60 4.62 -8.27 1.40
CA THR A 60 3.85 -8.51 2.65
C THR A 60 3.92 -9.98 3.07
N ASP A 61 3.93 -10.91 2.11
CA ASP A 61 4.43 -12.26 2.33
C ASP A 61 5.93 -12.31 1.96
N PRO A 62 6.84 -12.31 2.95
CA PRO A 62 8.27 -12.23 2.68
C PRO A 62 8.83 -13.50 2.03
N ALA A 63 8.08 -14.61 2.03
CA ALA A 63 8.45 -15.83 1.32
C ALA A 63 7.99 -15.83 -0.15
N LYS A 64 7.04 -14.95 -0.50
CA LYS A 64 6.44 -14.91 -1.84
C LYS A 64 6.19 -13.47 -2.33
N PRO A 65 7.26 -12.69 -2.55
CA PRO A 65 7.13 -11.37 -3.15
C PRO A 65 6.57 -11.49 -4.57
N ILE A 66 5.69 -10.56 -4.95
CA ILE A 66 5.08 -10.51 -6.28
C ILE A 66 5.25 -9.12 -6.89
N GLU A 67 5.59 -9.05 -8.17
CA GLU A 67 5.53 -7.80 -8.92
C GLU A 67 4.06 -7.41 -9.15
N ILE A 68 3.72 -6.17 -8.81
CA ILE A 68 2.36 -5.63 -8.92
C ILE A 68 2.24 -4.52 -9.96
N ALA A 69 3.37 -3.94 -10.37
CA ALA A 69 3.50 -3.05 -11.52
C ALA A 69 4.98 -2.96 -11.93
N PHE A 70 5.23 -2.58 -13.18
CA PHE A 70 6.56 -2.22 -13.66
C PHE A 70 6.43 -1.15 -14.73
N PHE A 71 7.55 -0.49 -15.03
CA PHE A 71 7.67 0.32 -16.22
C PHE A 71 8.99 -0.04 -16.90
N ASP A 72 8.86 -0.64 -18.08
CA ASP A 72 9.97 -0.87 -18.98
C ASP A 72 10.22 0.40 -19.80
N ARG A 73 11.45 0.89 -19.68
CA ARG A 73 11.90 2.14 -20.28
C ARG A 73 12.48 1.93 -21.70
N GLY A 74 12.74 0.67 -22.08
CA GLY A 74 13.44 0.29 -23.30
C GLY A 74 14.93 0.66 -23.30
N PRO A 75 15.66 0.32 -24.37
CA PRO A 75 17.13 0.41 -24.38
C PRO A 75 17.67 1.86 -24.25
N GLY A 76 18.92 1.97 -23.83
CA GLY A 76 19.71 3.21 -23.92
C GLY A 76 19.55 4.20 -22.75
N GLY A 77 19.33 3.72 -21.53
CA GLY A 77 19.57 4.50 -20.31
C GLY A 77 19.53 3.62 -19.07
N GLY A 78 19.01 4.10 -17.95
CA GLY A 78 19.04 3.35 -16.72
C GLY A 78 18.54 4.17 -15.54
N TYR A 79 17.48 3.70 -14.90
CA TYR A 79 17.02 4.33 -13.67
C TYR A 79 18.00 4.03 -12.54
N TRP A 80 18.57 5.09 -11.96
CA TRP A 80 19.40 4.98 -10.76
C TRP A 80 18.57 5.06 -9.48
N SER A 81 17.43 5.72 -9.53
CA SER A 81 16.55 5.91 -8.37
C SER A 81 15.11 6.06 -8.84
N THR A 82 14.20 5.38 -8.16
CA THR A 82 12.76 5.54 -8.34
C THR A 82 12.12 5.65 -6.97
N TYR A 83 11.47 6.78 -6.68
CA TYR A 83 10.87 7.03 -5.38
C TYR A 83 9.39 7.36 -5.49
N TYR A 84 8.60 6.87 -4.54
CA TYR A 84 7.27 7.38 -4.30
C TYR A 84 7.31 8.62 -3.42
N TYR A 85 6.67 9.70 -3.87
CA TYR A 85 6.57 10.96 -3.18
C TYR A 85 5.22 11.62 -3.42
N ASN A 86 4.42 11.80 -2.36
CA ASN A 86 3.13 12.51 -2.36
C ASN A 86 2.18 12.10 -3.51
N GLY A 87 2.09 10.80 -3.81
CA GLY A 87 1.20 10.27 -4.85
C GLY A 87 1.85 10.02 -6.21
N LEU A 88 3.08 10.51 -6.41
CA LEU A 88 3.84 10.36 -7.65
C LEU A 88 4.93 9.30 -7.49
N VAL A 89 5.26 8.63 -8.57
CA VAL A 89 6.46 7.79 -8.70
C VAL A 89 7.44 8.53 -9.60
N VAL A 90 8.56 8.97 -9.02
CA VAL A 90 9.55 9.86 -9.65
C VAL A 90 10.83 9.07 -9.88
N SER A 91 11.28 9.01 -11.14
CA SER A 91 12.45 8.23 -11.55
C SER A 91 13.51 9.08 -12.22
N SER A 92 14.76 8.97 -11.75
CA SER A 92 15.92 9.58 -12.38
C SER A 92 16.64 8.59 -13.29
N ASP A 93 16.67 8.91 -14.58
CA ASP A 93 17.43 8.20 -15.60
C ASP A 93 18.77 8.89 -15.86
N GLU A 94 19.84 8.09 -15.98
CA GLU A 94 21.19 8.61 -16.20
C GLU A 94 21.40 9.32 -17.54
N THR A 95 20.55 9.05 -18.54
CA THR A 95 20.75 9.54 -19.92
C THR A 95 19.64 10.46 -20.41
N ARG A 96 18.39 10.25 -19.99
CA ARG A 96 17.19 10.94 -20.51
C ARG A 96 16.51 11.87 -19.52
N GLY A 97 16.95 11.91 -18.26
CA GLY A 97 16.42 12.86 -17.27
C GLY A 97 15.40 12.25 -16.33
N LEU A 98 14.20 12.84 -16.26
CA LEU A 98 13.21 12.56 -15.21
C LEU A 98 11.91 12.02 -15.81
N ASP A 99 11.45 10.87 -15.31
CA ASP A 99 10.14 10.30 -15.59
C ASP A 99 9.25 10.37 -14.34
N VAL A 100 7.99 10.78 -14.50
CA VAL A 100 7.03 10.93 -13.40
C VAL A 100 5.75 10.18 -13.76
N HIS A 101 5.35 9.25 -12.91
CA HIS A 101 4.17 8.40 -13.10
C HIS A 101 3.18 8.55 -11.95
N GLU A 102 1.91 8.27 -12.24
CA GLU A 102 0.88 8.03 -11.24
C GLU A 102 0.39 6.59 -11.33
N LEU A 103 0.09 6.00 -10.17
CA LEU A 103 -0.50 4.67 -10.10
C LEU A 103 -2.00 4.75 -10.36
N THR A 104 -2.50 3.82 -11.16
CA THR A 104 -3.92 3.60 -11.38
C THR A 104 -4.37 2.30 -10.73
N PRO A 105 -5.67 2.14 -10.41
CA PRO A 105 -6.17 0.90 -9.83
C PRO A 105 -5.90 -0.31 -10.72
N SER A 106 -5.60 -1.44 -10.09
CA SER A 106 -5.39 -2.74 -10.72
C SER A 106 -5.92 -3.88 -9.85
N ALA A 107 -5.79 -5.12 -10.31
CA ALA A 107 -6.12 -6.30 -9.49
C ALA A 107 -5.28 -6.36 -8.18
N TYR A 108 -4.10 -5.74 -8.15
CA TYR A 108 -3.18 -5.78 -7.02
C TYR A 108 -3.26 -4.55 -6.12
N LEU A 109 -3.82 -3.44 -6.60
CA LEU A 109 -3.84 -2.16 -5.89
C LEU A 109 -5.16 -1.45 -6.14
N SER A 110 -5.98 -1.27 -5.10
CA SER A 110 -7.29 -0.62 -5.24
C SER A 110 -7.17 0.91 -5.26
N GLN A 111 -8.22 1.59 -5.73
CA GLN A 111 -8.31 3.05 -5.65
C GLN A 111 -8.21 3.54 -4.19
N ASN A 112 -8.86 2.85 -3.24
CA ASN A 112 -8.79 3.26 -1.83
C ASN A 112 -7.37 3.11 -1.24
N GLU A 113 -6.60 2.11 -1.68
CA GLU A 113 -5.18 1.97 -1.29
C GLU A 113 -4.32 3.10 -1.88
N ILE A 114 -4.62 3.54 -3.10
CA ILE A 114 -3.97 4.69 -3.73
C ILE A 114 -4.32 5.98 -2.98
N ASP A 115 -5.60 6.22 -2.73
CA ASP A 115 -6.10 7.42 -2.07
C ASP A 115 -5.60 7.51 -0.62
N ALA A 116 -5.62 6.39 0.12
CA ALA A 116 -5.07 6.33 1.47
C ALA A 116 -3.54 6.55 1.50
N ALA A 117 -2.80 6.09 0.49
CA ALA A 117 -1.37 6.37 0.39
C ALA A 117 -1.08 7.83 0.00
N LYS A 118 -2.03 8.54 -0.64
CA LYS A 118 -1.91 9.97 -0.97
C LYS A 118 -2.16 10.87 0.24
N THR A 119 -2.72 10.36 1.34
CA THR A 119 -2.90 11.15 2.59
C THR A 119 -1.62 11.26 3.42
N VAL A 120 -0.60 10.44 3.13
CA VAL A 120 0.72 10.57 3.75
C VAL A 120 1.55 11.54 2.91
N VAL A 121 1.71 12.75 3.43
CA VAL A 121 2.35 13.87 2.73
C VAL A 121 3.57 14.34 3.50
N TYR A 122 4.63 14.63 2.76
CA TYR A 122 5.86 15.20 3.27
C TYR A 122 6.15 16.53 2.59
N ASP A 123 6.57 17.55 3.36
CA ASP A 123 7.12 18.80 2.81
C ASP A 123 8.54 18.60 2.26
N GLN A 124 9.30 17.74 2.93
CA GLN A 124 10.63 17.29 2.55
C GLN A 124 10.74 15.80 2.85
N PHE A 125 11.33 15.04 1.93
CA PHE A 125 11.45 13.60 2.07
C PHE A 125 12.84 13.12 1.64
N ASN A 126 13.49 12.42 2.56
CA ASN A 126 14.72 11.68 2.31
C ASN A 126 14.40 10.19 2.37
N ALA A 127 14.50 9.49 1.24
CA ALA A 127 14.14 8.07 1.15
C ALA A 127 14.98 7.18 2.08
N GLN A 128 16.21 7.60 2.39
CA GLN A 128 17.15 6.87 3.23
C GLN A 128 16.84 6.98 4.73
N GLU A 129 16.07 7.99 5.15
CA GLU A 129 15.66 8.14 6.56
C GLU A 129 14.59 7.14 6.97
N GLN A 130 13.87 6.55 6.01
CA GLN A 130 12.80 5.58 6.26
C GLN A 130 11.86 6.01 7.41
N PRO A 131 11.25 7.22 7.30
CA PRO A 131 10.43 7.75 8.39
C PRO A 131 9.24 6.84 8.67
N HIS A 132 8.79 6.84 9.92
CA HIS A 132 7.56 6.15 10.28
C HIS A 132 6.35 6.84 9.63
N PHE A 133 5.58 6.08 8.86
CA PHE A 133 4.38 6.58 8.19
C PHE A 133 3.23 6.74 9.18
N VAL A 134 2.49 7.85 9.07
CA VAL A 134 1.27 8.10 9.84
C VAL A 134 0.15 8.37 8.85
N TRP A 135 -0.89 7.56 8.90
CA TRP A 135 -2.06 7.69 8.03
C TRP A 135 -3.18 8.41 8.77
N PRO A 136 -3.59 9.61 8.32
CA PRO A 136 -4.79 10.25 8.84
C PRO A 136 -6.02 9.36 8.68
N ALA A 137 -6.93 9.43 9.66
CA ALA A 137 -8.22 8.74 9.57
C ALA A 137 -9.01 9.22 8.36
N SER A 138 -9.29 8.32 7.42
CA SER A 138 -10.05 8.60 6.21
C SER A 138 -10.92 7.41 5.81
N PHE A 139 -12.01 7.67 5.09
CA PHE A 139 -12.82 6.59 4.53
C PHE A 139 -12.04 5.75 3.54
N ALA A 140 -11.13 6.36 2.77
CA ALA A 140 -10.19 5.65 1.91
C ALA A 140 -9.35 4.65 2.70
N LEU A 141 -8.78 5.04 3.85
CA LEU A 141 -8.00 4.13 4.69
C LEU A 141 -8.84 2.94 5.18
N SER A 142 -10.04 3.19 5.70
CA SER A 142 -10.91 2.11 6.16
C SER A 142 -11.35 1.19 5.01
N ARG A 143 -11.69 1.75 3.85
CA ARG A 143 -12.03 0.96 2.66
C ARG A 143 -10.83 0.19 2.09
N SER A 144 -9.62 0.70 2.25
CA SER A 144 -8.39 0.02 1.79
C SER A 144 -8.18 -1.32 2.53
N TYR A 145 -8.43 -1.37 3.83
CA TYR A 145 -8.41 -2.64 4.58
C TYR A 145 -9.50 -3.60 4.13
N LEU A 146 -10.67 -3.07 3.79
CA LEU A 146 -11.78 -3.87 3.31
C LEU A 146 -11.50 -4.46 1.91
N ASP A 147 -10.88 -3.67 1.02
CA ASP A 147 -10.43 -4.13 -0.30
C ASP A 147 -9.35 -5.23 -0.16
N GLN A 148 -8.42 -5.06 0.78
CA GLN A 148 -7.42 -6.08 1.10
C GLN A 148 -8.04 -7.36 1.68
N LEU A 149 -9.04 -7.24 2.57
CA LEU A 149 -9.79 -8.38 3.12
C LEU A 149 -10.55 -9.12 2.03
N GLU A 150 -11.19 -8.41 1.11
CA GLU A 150 -11.87 -9.03 -0.04
C GLU A 150 -10.88 -9.78 -0.93
N ARG A 151 -9.79 -9.11 -1.34
CA ARG A 151 -8.75 -9.70 -2.20
C ARG A 151 -8.10 -10.95 -1.61
N ASN A 152 -7.93 -10.97 -0.28
CA ASN A 152 -7.29 -12.08 0.43
C ASN A 152 -8.30 -13.07 1.05
N SER A 153 -9.60 -12.97 0.73
CA SER A 153 -10.66 -13.80 1.31
C SER A 153 -10.67 -13.81 2.85
N GLY A 154 -10.32 -12.67 3.47
CA GLY A 154 -10.26 -12.49 4.92
C GLY A 154 -11.63 -12.48 5.61
N LEU A 155 -12.68 -12.08 4.88
CA LEU A 155 -14.09 -12.11 5.28
C LEU A 155 -14.95 -12.59 4.10
N SER A 156 -16.18 -13.01 4.37
CA SER A 156 -17.12 -13.42 3.32
C SER A 156 -17.55 -12.23 2.46
N ALA A 157 -17.82 -12.46 1.16
CA ALA A 157 -18.28 -11.42 0.24
C ALA A 157 -19.55 -10.69 0.73
N ALA A 158 -20.48 -11.43 1.36
CA ALA A 158 -21.66 -10.85 1.98
C ALA A 158 -21.31 -9.89 3.12
N ARG A 159 -20.32 -10.24 3.97
CA ARG A 159 -19.90 -9.36 5.05
C ARG A 159 -19.13 -8.14 4.53
N ILE A 160 -18.27 -8.31 3.53
CA ILE A 160 -17.61 -7.19 2.83
C ILE A 160 -18.65 -6.20 2.31
N ALA A 161 -19.70 -6.67 1.62
CA ALA A 161 -20.76 -5.82 1.08
C ALA A 161 -21.55 -5.07 2.18
N ALA A 162 -21.82 -5.73 3.31
CA ALA A 162 -22.48 -5.10 4.46
C ALA A 162 -21.63 -3.95 5.03
N ILE A 163 -20.33 -4.18 5.26
CA ILE A 163 -19.41 -3.15 5.78
C ILE A 163 -19.26 -1.99 4.79
N ARG A 164 -19.18 -2.26 3.47
CA ARG A 164 -19.15 -1.20 2.44
C ARG A 164 -20.39 -0.30 2.54
N THR A 165 -21.56 -0.90 2.76
CA THR A 165 -22.82 -0.17 2.96
C THR A 165 -22.78 0.69 4.22
N GLU A 166 -22.34 0.14 5.35
CA GLU A 166 -22.20 0.85 6.62
C GLU A 166 -21.26 2.07 6.49
N LEU A 167 -20.09 1.90 5.89
CA LEU A 167 -19.13 3.00 5.63
C LEU A 167 -19.73 4.07 4.71
N SER A 168 -20.46 3.66 3.68
CA SER A 168 -21.11 4.61 2.76
C SER A 168 -22.24 5.40 3.44
N ASN A 169 -22.95 4.79 4.38
CA ASN A 169 -23.97 5.47 5.17
C ASN A 169 -23.33 6.46 6.16
N ALA A 170 -22.24 6.07 6.82
CA ALA A 170 -21.47 6.96 7.69
C ALA A 170 -20.90 8.17 6.95
N GLU A 171 -20.38 7.98 5.73
CA GLU A 171 -19.81 9.05 4.92
C GLU A 171 -20.86 10.11 4.53
N ARG A 172 -22.10 9.68 4.25
CA ARG A 172 -23.23 10.59 3.98
C ARG A 172 -23.79 11.25 5.23
N ALA A 173 -23.62 10.65 6.40
CA ALA A 173 -24.03 11.23 7.67
C ALA A 173 -23.04 12.32 8.15
N SER A 174 -23.43 13.08 9.17
CA SER A 174 -22.61 14.14 9.77
C SER A 174 -22.80 14.19 11.28
N GLY A 175 -21.91 14.92 11.98
CA GLY A 175 -21.98 15.12 13.43
C GLY A 175 -22.12 13.82 14.22
N THR A 176 -22.98 13.86 15.25
CA THR A 176 -23.25 12.71 16.13
C THR A 176 -23.80 11.50 15.39
N ALA A 177 -24.61 11.70 14.34
CA ALA A 177 -25.15 10.60 13.54
C ALA A 177 -24.03 9.80 12.86
N ARG A 178 -23.03 10.47 12.28
CA ARG A 178 -21.85 9.81 11.69
C ARG A 178 -21.09 9.02 12.76
N THR A 179 -20.79 9.64 13.90
CA THR A 179 -20.05 8.99 14.99
C THR A 179 -20.78 7.74 15.50
N SER A 180 -22.11 7.80 15.65
CA SER A 180 -22.91 6.64 16.07
C SER A 180 -22.88 5.50 15.06
N VAL A 181 -23.02 5.80 13.75
CA VAL A 181 -22.95 4.77 12.70
C VAL A 181 -21.57 4.10 12.68
N LEU A 182 -20.49 4.89 12.74
CA LEU A 182 -19.12 4.34 12.74
C LEU A 182 -18.82 3.51 13.99
N SER A 183 -19.27 3.96 15.16
CA SER A 183 -19.06 3.23 16.42
C SER A 183 -19.79 1.89 16.40
N ALA A 184 -21.05 1.88 15.95
CA ALA A 184 -21.82 0.66 15.79
C ALA A 184 -21.19 -0.29 14.76
N ALA A 185 -20.70 0.23 13.63
CA ALA A 185 -19.99 -0.57 12.63
C ALA A 185 -18.73 -1.22 13.21
N ALA A 186 -17.90 -0.47 13.95
CA ALA A 186 -16.70 -0.99 14.59
C ALA A 186 -17.02 -2.12 15.60
N GLU A 187 -18.06 -1.96 16.41
CA GLU A 187 -18.53 -2.99 17.35
C GLU A 187 -19.04 -4.24 16.63
N GLN A 188 -19.80 -4.08 15.55
CA GLN A 188 -20.29 -5.21 14.76
C GLN A 188 -19.14 -5.97 14.09
N ILE A 189 -18.17 -5.25 13.51
CA ILE A 189 -16.99 -5.85 12.88
C ILE A 189 -16.10 -6.55 13.91
N ALA A 190 -16.07 -6.09 15.16
CA ALA A 190 -15.34 -6.77 16.24
C ALA A 190 -15.83 -8.20 16.48
N ASN A 191 -17.11 -8.49 16.24
CA ASN A 191 -17.65 -9.85 16.33
C ASN A 191 -17.15 -10.78 15.21
N ASP A 192 -16.69 -10.23 14.09
CA ASP A 192 -16.19 -11.01 12.95
C ASP A 192 -14.75 -11.50 13.18
N VAL A 193 -13.99 -10.90 14.11
CA VAL A 193 -12.56 -11.19 14.32
C VAL A 193 -12.28 -12.66 14.60
N ALA A 194 -13.12 -13.33 15.39
CA ALA A 194 -12.90 -14.72 15.75
C ALA A 194 -12.97 -15.66 14.53
N GLY A 195 -13.89 -15.38 13.60
CA GLY A 195 -14.15 -16.17 12.39
C GLY A 195 -13.39 -15.70 11.14
N ALA A 196 -12.71 -14.56 11.18
CA ALA A 196 -11.95 -14.03 10.06
C ALA A 196 -10.69 -14.86 9.77
N ALA A 197 -10.41 -15.09 8.49
CA ALA A 197 -9.16 -15.71 8.05
C ALA A 197 -7.96 -14.77 8.26
N ASP A 198 -8.20 -13.46 8.17
CA ASP A 198 -7.18 -12.42 8.43
C ASP A 198 -7.59 -11.52 9.61
N LYS A 199 -7.33 -12.01 10.82
CA LYS A 199 -7.70 -11.33 12.07
C LYS A 199 -6.97 -10.00 12.24
N ALA A 200 -5.70 -9.95 11.85
CA ALA A 200 -4.87 -8.75 11.99
C ALA A 200 -5.43 -7.61 11.16
N ARG A 201 -5.85 -7.89 9.93
CA ARG A 201 -6.41 -6.88 9.05
C ARG A 201 -7.82 -6.45 9.45
N VAL A 202 -8.65 -7.36 9.97
CA VAL A 202 -9.94 -6.97 10.58
C VAL A 202 -9.71 -6.04 11.78
N GLN A 203 -8.70 -6.28 12.61
CA GLN A 203 -8.36 -5.38 13.71
C GLN A 203 -7.90 -3.99 13.23
N LEU A 204 -7.14 -3.92 12.13
CA LEU A 204 -6.76 -2.64 11.52
C LEU A 204 -7.99 -1.87 11.00
N LEU A 205 -8.93 -2.55 10.36
CA LEU A 205 -10.21 -1.98 9.92
C LEU A 205 -11.02 -1.42 11.10
N ILE A 206 -11.15 -2.18 12.19
CA ILE A 206 -11.88 -1.73 13.40
C ILE A 206 -11.24 -0.44 13.95
N ARG A 207 -9.90 -0.42 14.06
CA ARG A 207 -9.17 0.75 14.55
C ARG A 207 -9.37 1.96 13.64
N SER A 208 -9.26 1.80 12.32
CA SER A 208 -9.43 2.90 11.38
C SER A 208 -10.85 3.49 11.40
N ILE A 209 -11.87 2.65 11.58
CA ILE A 209 -13.27 3.08 11.74
C ILE A 209 -13.46 3.83 13.07
N ALA A 210 -12.87 3.33 14.16
CA ALA A 210 -12.93 3.99 15.46
C ALA A 210 -12.23 5.36 15.45
N ASP A 211 -11.11 5.49 14.73
CA ASP A 211 -10.40 6.76 14.57
C ASP A 211 -11.19 7.73 13.68
N LEU A 212 -11.83 7.23 12.63
CA LEU A 212 -12.79 8.01 11.83
C LEU A 212 -13.97 8.55 12.68
N ALA A 213 -14.47 7.77 13.63
CA ALA A 213 -15.58 8.18 14.50
C ALA A 213 -15.20 9.36 15.42
N LYS A 214 -13.91 9.46 15.78
CA LYS A 214 -13.34 10.52 16.62
C LYS A 214 -12.88 11.74 15.81
N ALA A 215 -12.68 11.59 14.50
CA ALA A 215 -12.24 12.67 13.63
C ALA A 215 -13.33 13.77 13.55
N LYS A 216 -12.97 15.02 13.83
CA LYS A 216 -13.89 16.17 13.90
C LYS A 216 -14.33 16.71 12.51
N GLN A 217 -14.73 15.84 11.57
CA GLN A 217 -15.10 16.15 10.17
C GLN A 217 -13.93 16.46 9.22
N PRO A 218 -14.13 16.31 7.88
CA PRO A 218 -13.17 15.66 7.00
C PRO A 218 -11.95 16.53 6.71
N LEU A 219 -10.77 15.92 6.73
CA LEU A 219 -9.60 16.48 6.06
C LEU A 219 -9.88 16.47 4.54
N PRO A 220 -9.44 17.52 3.81
CA PRO A 220 -9.78 17.76 2.40
C PRO A 220 -9.43 16.60 1.47
#